data_AF-A0A9P9G6K7-F1
#
_entry.id   AF-A0A9P9G6K7-F1
#
_cell.length_a   1.000
_cell.length_b   1.000
_cell.length_c   1.000
_cell.angle_alpha   90.00
_cell.angle_beta   90.00
_cell.angle_gamma   90.00
#
_symmetry.space_group_name_H-M   'P 1'
#
loop_
_entity.id
_entity.type
_entity.pdbx_description
1 polymer ?
#
loop_
_entity_poly.entity_id
_entity_poly.type
_entity_poly.pdbx_seq_one_letter_code
_entity_poly.pdbx_strand_id
1 'polypeptide(L)'
;MSIHIAAPFHTAVNYLQNFYQAFVLAKPPCLCSPMPESLEELKNYTEKSLVDALPIGRQRQWLLSVQVLWLLRLRVPSDRSLITFALSQWRTHHGDDREDQEIRAISQRFYIKLKKLQVEFLVTSKSMDEGAIPYMVMDPANTAVSILI
;
A
#
# COMPACT_ATOMS: atom_id res chain seq x y z
N MET A 1 -15.41 -10.53 3.35
CA MET A 1 -14.55 -10.00 2.26
C MET A 1 -14.52 -8.47 2.22
N SER A 2 -15.64 -7.77 2.38
CA SER A 2 -15.72 -6.31 2.27
C SER A 2 -14.72 -5.54 3.15
N ILE A 3 -14.59 -5.89 4.43
CA ILE A 3 -13.62 -5.27 5.34
C ILE A 3 -12.18 -5.50 4.87
N HIS A 4 -11.88 -6.71 4.35
CA HIS A 4 -10.55 -7.02 3.85
C HIS A 4 -10.18 -6.17 2.63
N ILE A 5 -11.10 -6.02 1.68
CA ILE A 5 -10.89 -5.16 0.49
C ILE A 5 -10.69 -3.72 0.93
N ALA A 6 -11.56 -3.23 1.81
CA ALA A 6 -11.59 -1.83 2.19
C ALA A 6 -10.39 -1.39 3.03
N ALA A 7 -9.81 -2.30 3.82
CA ALA A 7 -8.76 -1.96 4.78
C ALA A 7 -7.37 -2.52 4.35
N PRO A 8 -7.02 -3.78 4.67
CA PRO A 8 -5.66 -4.28 4.44
C PRO A 8 -5.31 -4.40 2.95
N PHE A 9 -6.22 -4.87 2.10
CA PHE A 9 -5.92 -5.05 0.68
C PHE A 9 -5.64 -3.73 -0.01
N HIS A 10 -6.52 -2.75 0.21
CA HIS A 10 -6.33 -1.40 -0.31
C HIS A 10 -5.00 -0.77 0.18
N THR A 11 -4.69 -0.90 1.47
CA THR A 11 -3.42 -0.41 2.03
C THR A 11 -2.21 -1.09 1.37
N ALA A 12 -2.26 -2.41 1.17
CA ALA A 12 -1.20 -3.20 0.55
C ALA A 12 -0.82 -2.72 -0.85
N VAL A 13 -1.81 -2.32 -1.65
CA VAL A 13 -1.61 -1.92 -3.05
C VAL A 13 -1.40 -0.42 -3.25
N ASN A 14 -1.74 0.41 -2.26
CA ASN A 14 -1.66 1.87 -2.37
C ASN A 14 -0.45 2.49 -1.62
N TYR A 15 -0.11 2.01 -0.42
CA TYR A 15 0.80 2.72 0.49
C TYR A 15 2.21 2.98 -0.08
N LEU A 16 2.77 2.00 -0.82
CA LEU A 16 4.10 2.08 -1.42
C LEU A 16 4.11 2.51 -2.89
N GLN A 17 2.98 2.93 -3.46
CA GLN A 17 2.93 3.37 -4.86
C GLN A 17 3.97 4.47 -5.14
N ASN A 18 4.05 5.48 -4.28
CA ASN A 18 5.06 6.54 -4.40
C ASN A 18 6.50 6.01 -4.27
N PHE A 19 6.74 5.01 -3.41
CA PHE A 19 8.08 4.42 -3.28
C PHE A 19 8.52 3.71 -4.57
N TYR A 20 7.60 2.96 -5.20
CA TYR A 20 7.91 2.18 -6.40
C TYR A 20 7.84 2.96 -7.72
N GLN A 21 7.07 4.05 -7.79
CA GLN A 21 6.76 4.71 -9.06
C GLN A 21 7.19 6.18 -9.12
N ALA A 22 7.61 6.83 -8.01
CA ALA A 22 8.08 8.21 -8.06
C ALA A 22 9.39 8.35 -8.85
N PHE A 23 10.25 7.33 -8.79
CA PHE A 23 11.38 7.22 -9.72
C PHE A 23 10.88 6.56 -11.01
N VAL A 24 10.37 7.39 -11.93
CA VAL A 24 9.63 6.97 -13.13
C VAL A 24 10.39 5.96 -13.99
N LEU A 25 11.73 6.02 -14.02
CA LEU A 25 12.55 5.10 -14.81
C LEU A 25 12.44 3.64 -14.32
N ALA A 26 12.23 3.41 -13.03
CA ALA A 26 12.10 2.05 -12.48
C ALA A 26 10.75 1.40 -12.81
N LYS A 27 9.69 2.20 -12.94
CA LYS A 27 8.34 1.71 -13.27
C LYS A 27 7.55 2.76 -14.07
N PRO A 28 7.87 2.94 -15.35
CA PRO A 28 7.21 3.94 -16.19
C PRO A 28 5.75 3.54 -16.45
N PRO A 29 4.81 4.49 -16.56
CA PRO A 29 3.41 4.18 -16.83
C PRO A 29 3.16 3.76 -18.29
N CYS A 30 4.05 4.12 -19.20
CA CYS A 30 3.99 3.76 -20.62
C CYS A 30 5.37 3.86 -21.27
N LEU A 31 5.49 3.30 -22.47
CA LEU A 31 6.64 3.50 -23.37
C LEU A 31 6.41 4.72 -24.27
N CYS A 32 7.47 5.48 -24.51
CA CYS A 32 7.47 6.70 -25.33
C CYS A 32 7.94 6.47 -26.78
N SER A 33 8.37 5.25 -27.08
CA SER A 33 8.73 4.76 -28.40
C SER A 33 7.88 3.53 -28.77
N PRO A 34 7.75 3.20 -30.06
CA PRO A 34 7.17 1.94 -30.50
C PRO A 34 7.91 0.73 -29.91
N MET A 35 7.20 -0.40 -29.83
CA MET A 35 7.83 -1.69 -29.55
C MET A 35 8.67 -2.13 -30.75
N PRO A 36 9.73 -2.93 -30.55
CA PRO A 36 10.51 -3.48 -31.66
C PRO A 36 9.63 -4.41 -32.52
N GLU A 37 9.85 -4.40 -33.83
CA GLU A 37 9.08 -5.20 -34.80
C GLU A 37 9.59 -6.65 -34.87
N SER A 38 10.78 -6.92 -34.33
CA SER A 38 11.38 -8.26 -34.32
C SER A 38 12.25 -8.52 -33.09
N LEU A 39 12.52 -9.80 -32.82
CA LEU A 39 13.45 -10.22 -31.77
C LEU A 39 14.89 -9.78 -32.07
N GLU A 40 15.28 -9.76 -33.35
CA GLU A 40 16.62 -9.29 -33.76
C GLU A 40 16.81 -7.82 -33.44
N GLU A 41 15.79 -6.99 -33.69
CA GLU A 41 15.81 -5.58 -33.32
C GLU A 41 15.95 -5.40 -31.80
N LEU A 42 15.16 -6.13 -31.00
CA LEU A 42 15.23 -6.08 -29.53
C LEU A 42 16.62 -6.45 -28.99
N LYS A 43 17.27 -7.47 -29.58
CA LYS A 43 18.63 -7.89 -29.17
C LYS A 43 19.70 -6.85 -29.42
N ASN A 44 19.46 -5.94 -30.36
CA ASN A 44 20.37 -4.87 -30.74
C ASN A 44 20.07 -3.54 -30.01
N TYR A 45 19.13 -3.52 -29.05
CA TYR A 45 18.84 -2.33 -28.26
C TYR A 45 20.05 -1.86 -27.45
N THR A 46 20.21 -0.55 -27.38
CA THR A 46 21.29 0.10 -26.63
C THR A 46 20.71 0.93 -25.49
N GLU A 47 21.58 1.54 -24.66
CA GLU A 47 21.15 2.51 -23.65
C GLU A 47 20.30 3.63 -24.27
N LYS A 48 20.69 4.11 -25.47
CA LYS A 48 19.93 5.12 -26.19
C LYS A 48 18.51 4.65 -26.52
N SER A 49 18.36 3.41 -27.00
CA SER A 49 17.05 2.81 -27.27
C SER A 49 16.16 2.78 -26.02
N LEU A 50 16.74 2.51 -24.85
CA LEU A 50 16.03 2.55 -23.56
C LEU A 50 15.66 3.99 -23.15
N VAL A 51 16.59 4.93 -23.27
CA VAL A 51 16.38 6.34 -22.91
C VAL A 51 15.28 6.96 -23.77
N ASP A 52 15.28 6.67 -25.08
CA ASP A 52 14.27 7.16 -26.03
C ASP A 52 12.87 6.58 -25.74
N ALA A 53 12.80 5.37 -25.16
CA ALA A 53 11.56 4.72 -24.74
C ALA A 53 11.00 5.25 -23.41
N LEU A 54 11.79 5.97 -22.62
CA LEU A 54 11.38 6.51 -21.32
C LEU A 54 10.98 7.98 -21.42
N PRO A 55 10.20 8.53 -20.47
CA PRO A 55 9.75 9.93 -20.53
C PRO A 55 10.85 10.95 -20.17
N ILE A 56 12.12 10.65 -20.48
CA ILE A 56 13.27 11.55 -20.27
C ILE A 56 13.14 12.74 -21.24
N GLY A 57 13.24 13.97 -20.71
CA GLY A 57 12.99 15.19 -21.50
C GLY A 57 11.51 15.47 -21.79
N ARG A 58 10.59 14.56 -21.43
CA ARG A 58 9.12 14.71 -21.63
C ARG A 58 8.44 15.18 -20.35
N GLN A 59 8.68 16.44 -19.99
CA GLN A 59 8.29 17.02 -18.70
C GLN A 59 6.84 16.76 -18.29
N ARG A 60 5.88 16.92 -19.21
CA ARG A 60 4.45 16.70 -18.91
C ARG A 60 4.14 15.25 -18.54
N GLN A 61 4.71 14.28 -19.26
CA GLN A 61 4.48 12.86 -19.00
C GLN A 61 5.15 12.46 -17.68
N TRP A 62 6.38 12.92 -17.44
CA TRP A 62 7.06 12.70 -16.17
C TRP A 62 6.26 13.27 -14.99
N LEU A 63 5.82 14.53 -15.11
CA LEU A 63 5.04 15.21 -14.08
C LEU A 63 3.76 14.44 -13.75
N LEU A 64 2.98 14.04 -14.76
CA LEU A 64 1.75 13.28 -14.53
C LEU A 64 2.03 11.90 -13.91
N SER A 65 3.12 11.24 -14.31
CA SER A 65 3.51 9.94 -13.76
C SER A 65 3.71 10.01 -12.25
N VAL A 66 4.34 11.08 -11.76
CA VAL A 66 4.56 11.28 -10.31
C VAL A 66 3.32 11.85 -9.63
N GLN A 67 2.63 12.79 -10.28
CA GLN A 67 1.50 13.51 -9.68
C GLN A 67 0.32 12.59 -9.38
N VAL A 68 0.04 11.59 -10.23
CA VAL A 68 -1.02 10.60 -9.96
C VAL A 68 -0.77 9.88 -8.65
N LEU A 69 0.48 9.47 -8.38
CA LEU A 69 0.87 8.79 -7.14
C LEU A 69 0.68 9.70 -5.93
N TRP A 70 1.01 10.99 -6.08
CA TRP A 70 0.83 11.96 -5.01
C TRP A 70 -0.65 12.19 -4.69
N LEU A 71 -1.50 12.27 -5.72
CA LEU A 71 -2.96 12.40 -5.56
C LEU A 71 -3.58 11.17 -4.89
N LEU A 72 -3.10 9.97 -5.21
CA LEU A 72 -3.55 8.72 -4.59
C LEU A 72 -3.01 8.51 -3.17
N ARG A 73 -2.11 9.38 -2.71
CA ARG A 73 -1.45 9.27 -1.41
C ARG A 73 -1.98 10.30 -0.42
N LEU A 74 -3.23 10.14 0.01
CA LEU A 74 -3.68 10.80 1.23
C LEU A 74 -3.28 9.95 2.42
N ARG A 75 -2.40 10.48 3.27
CA ARG A 75 -2.00 9.81 4.51
C ARG A 75 -3.25 9.61 5.36
N VAL A 76 -3.53 8.35 5.67
CA VAL A 76 -4.59 7.98 6.62
C VAL A 76 -4.18 8.56 7.98
N PRO A 77 -4.99 9.44 8.59
CA PRO A 77 -4.67 9.91 9.92
C PRO A 77 -4.76 8.73 10.90
N SER A 78 -3.85 8.69 11.87
CA SER A 78 -3.61 7.54 12.76
C SER A 78 -4.83 7.14 13.62
N ASP A 79 -5.80 8.05 13.73
CA ASP A 79 -7.10 7.85 14.36
C ASP A 79 -8.06 6.96 13.55
N ARG A 80 -7.78 6.69 12.27
CA ARG A 80 -8.59 5.85 11.38
C ARG A 80 -7.95 4.49 11.06
N SER A 81 -7.17 3.93 11.98
CA SER A 81 -6.59 2.58 11.84
C SER A 81 -7.52 1.47 12.35
N LEU A 82 -7.35 0.24 11.86
CA LEU A 82 -8.12 -0.93 12.34
C LEU A 82 -7.98 -1.15 13.86
N ILE A 83 -6.78 -0.87 14.41
CA ILE A 83 -6.54 -0.94 15.86
C ILE A 83 -7.42 0.08 16.58
N THR A 84 -7.47 1.33 16.09
CA THR A 84 -8.28 2.39 16.69
C THR A 84 -9.78 2.08 16.59
N PHE A 85 -10.23 1.49 15.47
CA PHE A 85 -11.61 1.02 15.31
C PHE A 85 -11.99 -0.06 16.32
N ALA A 86 -11.14 -1.09 16.50
CA ALA A 86 -11.41 -2.13 17.51
C ALA A 86 -11.47 -1.55 18.93
N LEU A 87 -10.60 -0.59 19.23
CA LEU A 87 -10.58 0.10 20.53
C LEU A 87 -11.80 1.00 20.72
N SER A 88 -12.26 1.71 19.69
CA SER A 88 -13.42 2.59 19.77
C SER A 88 -14.71 1.78 19.97
N GLN A 89 -14.90 0.70 19.22
CA GLN A 89 -16.05 -0.21 19.42
C GLN A 89 -16.08 -0.79 20.84
N TRP A 90 -14.93 -1.19 21.37
CA TRP A 90 -14.85 -1.68 22.75
C TRP A 90 -15.19 -0.61 23.82
N ARG A 91 -14.89 0.66 23.56
CA ARG A 91 -15.19 1.79 24.47
C ARG A 91 -16.61 2.33 24.33
N THR A 92 -17.23 2.20 23.15
CA THR A 92 -18.57 2.72 22.93
C THR A 92 -19.64 1.76 23.46
N HIS A 93 -19.40 0.44 23.36
CA HIS A 93 -20.34 -0.58 23.85
C HIS A 93 -20.09 -0.89 25.33
N HIS A 94 -20.82 -0.19 26.19
CA HIS A 94 -20.77 -0.30 27.66
C HIS A 94 -22.14 -0.55 28.31
N GLY A 95 -23.20 -0.74 27.52
CA GLY A 95 -24.52 -1.09 28.03
C GLY A 95 -24.57 -2.49 28.63
N ASP A 96 -25.59 -2.71 29.46
CA ASP A 96 -25.86 -4.01 30.09
C ASP A 96 -26.64 -4.97 29.17
N ASP A 97 -26.99 -4.53 27.96
CA ASP A 97 -27.65 -5.35 26.95
C ASP A 97 -26.72 -6.47 26.46
N ARG A 98 -27.31 -7.65 26.20
CA ARG A 98 -26.55 -8.84 25.76
C ARG A 98 -25.75 -8.56 24.48
N GLU A 99 -26.32 -7.79 23.56
CA GLU A 99 -25.68 -7.41 22.30
C GLU A 99 -24.44 -6.54 22.53
N ASP A 100 -24.52 -5.57 23.45
CA ASP A 100 -23.40 -4.69 23.81
C ASP A 100 -22.24 -5.49 24.44
N GLN A 101 -22.56 -6.45 25.31
CA GLN A 101 -21.55 -7.34 25.91
C GLN A 101 -20.85 -8.21 24.86
N GLU A 102 -21.61 -8.74 23.89
CA GLU A 102 -21.07 -9.54 22.78
C GLU A 102 -20.15 -8.71 21.87
N ILE A 103 -20.59 -7.52 21.45
CA ILE A 103 -19.80 -6.61 20.61
C ILE A 103 -18.51 -6.21 21.33
N ARG A 104 -18.61 -5.90 22.63
CA ARG A 104 -17.45 -5.55 23.46
C ARG A 104 -16.44 -6.70 23.53
N ALA A 105 -16.90 -7.93 23.78
CA ALA A 105 -16.03 -9.11 23.84
C ALA A 105 -15.35 -9.40 22.49
N ILE A 106 -16.09 -9.28 21.38
CA ILE A 106 -15.53 -9.44 20.03
C ILE A 106 -14.48 -8.36 19.74
N SER A 107 -14.79 -7.11 20.05
CA SER A 107 -13.89 -5.96 19.82
C SER A 107 -12.59 -6.09 20.61
N GLN A 108 -12.66 -6.51 21.87
CA GLN A 108 -11.47 -6.80 22.69
C GLN A 108 -10.62 -7.92 22.08
N ARG A 109 -11.23 -9.04 21.66
CA ARG A 109 -10.51 -10.13 20.99
C ARG A 109 -9.87 -9.68 19.69
N PHE A 110 -10.57 -8.85 18.91
CA PHE A 110 -10.07 -8.32 17.66
C PHE A 110 -8.85 -7.41 17.89
N TYR A 111 -8.92 -6.48 18.84
CA TYR A 111 -7.81 -5.61 19.22
C TYR A 111 -6.55 -6.42 19.63
N ILE A 112 -6.70 -7.42 20.49
CA ILE A 112 -5.58 -8.26 20.95
C ILE A 112 -4.95 -9.01 19.78
N LYS A 113 -5.79 -9.57 18.89
CA LYS A 113 -5.29 -10.28 17.69
C LYS A 113 -4.55 -9.34 16.75
N LEU A 114 -5.04 -8.12 16.52
CA LEU A 114 -4.34 -7.12 15.71
C LEU A 114 -2.98 -6.72 16.32
N LYS A 115 -2.88 -6.60 17.65
CA LYS A 115 -1.61 -6.34 18.32
C LYS A 115 -0.61 -7.47 18.19
N LYS A 116 -1.06 -8.73 18.28
CA LYS A 116 -0.20 -9.89 17.99
C LYS A 116 0.25 -9.90 16.53
N LEU A 117 -0.66 -9.61 15.61
CA LEU A 117 -0.37 -9.56 14.18
C LEU A 117 0.65 -8.47 13.83
N GLN A 118 0.61 -7.32 14.52
CA GLN A 118 1.62 -6.27 14.37
C GLN A 118 3.04 -6.77 14.67
N VAL A 119 3.20 -7.57 15.73
CA VAL A 119 4.50 -8.17 16.07
C VAL A 119 4.91 -9.19 15.02
N GLU A 120 3.97 -10.04 14.58
CA GLU A 120 4.23 -11.05 13.57
C GLU A 120 4.75 -10.42 12.27
N PHE A 121 4.07 -9.39 11.74
CA PHE A 121 4.52 -8.71 10.53
C PHE A 121 5.91 -8.06 10.67
N LEU A 122 6.22 -7.50 11.84
CA LEU A 122 7.56 -6.96 12.09
C LEU A 122 8.62 -8.06 12.09
N VAL A 123 8.35 -9.21 12.70
CA VAL A 123 9.28 -10.35 12.74
C VAL A 123 9.45 -10.93 11.33
N THR A 124 8.36 -11.16 10.61
CA THR A 124 8.39 -11.66 9.23
C THR A 124 9.16 -10.70 8.30
N SER A 125 8.97 -9.39 8.45
CA SER A 125 9.72 -8.41 7.65
C SER A 125 11.20 -8.39 7.99
N LYS A 126 11.60 -8.73 9.22
CA LYS A 126 13.01 -8.80 9.64
C LYS A 126 13.68 -10.11 9.24
N SER A 127 12.91 -11.17 9.01
CA SER A 127 13.42 -12.46 8.55
C SER A 127 13.55 -12.56 7.03
N MET A 128 13.35 -11.45 6.31
CA MET A 128 13.59 -11.39 4.86
C MET A 128 15.09 -11.45 4.56
N ASP A 129 15.44 -11.88 3.35
CA ASP A 129 16.83 -11.99 2.90
C ASP A 129 17.59 -10.66 3.02
N GLU A 130 18.90 -10.76 3.22
CA GLU A 130 19.77 -9.58 3.34
C GLU A 130 19.67 -8.70 2.07
N GLY A 131 19.51 -7.38 2.28
CA GLY A 131 19.32 -6.42 1.19
C GLY A 131 17.86 -6.24 0.76
N ALA A 132 16.91 -7.03 1.28
CA ALA A 132 15.50 -6.81 1.01
C ALA A 132 14.97 -5.54 1.71
N ILE A 133 14.06 -4.84 1.03
CA ILE A 133 13.39 -3.66 1.59
C ILE A 133 12.32 -4.13 2.59
N PRO A 134 12.32 -3.65 3.84
CA PRO A 134 11.35 -4.05 4.85
C PRO A 134 9.90 -3.82 4.41
N TYR A 135 9.05 -4.83 4.58
CA TYR A 135 7.65 -4.78 4.20
C TYR A 135 6.75 -4.42 5.40
N MET A 136 6.55 -3.12 5.61
CA MET A 136 5.80 -2.57 6.76
C MET A 136 4.35 -2.18 6.43
N VAL A 137 3.88 -2.47 5.22
CA VAL A 137 2.59 -1.97 4.70
C VAL A 137 1.40 -2.58 5.43
N MET A 138 1.53 -3.83 5.86
CA MET A 138 0.47 -4.58 6.52
C MET A 138 0.38 -4.31 8.02
N ASP A 139 1.22 -3.42 8.57
CA ASP A 139 1.13 -3.04 9.98
C ASP A 139 -0.31 -2.56 10.30
N PRO A 140 -1.03 -3.21 11.23
CA PRO A 140 -2.40 -2.83 11.56
C PRO A 140 -2.53 -1.41 12.12
N ALA A 141 -1.44 -0.79 12.59
CA ALA A 141 -1.42 0.63 12.96
C ALA A 141 -1.41 1.58 11.76
N ASN A 142 -0.89 1.12 10.60
CA ASN A 142 -0.85 1.88 9.34
C ASN A 142 -2.01 1.52 8.40
N THR A 143 -2.72 0.41 8.67
CA THR A 143 -3.86 -0.05 7.87
C THR A 143 -5.09 0.79 8.16
N ALA A 144 -5.62 1.46 7.13
CA ALA A 144 -6.86 2.22 7.22
C ALA A 144 -8.07 1.34 7.51
N VAL A 145 -9.09 1.86 8.17
CA VAL A 145 -10.37 1.13 8.41
C VAL A 145 -11.20 0.99 7.13
N SER A 146 -10.97 1.87 6.14
CA SER A 146 -11.69 1.88 4.86
C SER A 146 -10.84 2.56 3.78
N ILE A 147 -11.27 2.40 2.52
CA ILE A 147 -10.72 3.10 1.36
C ILE A 147 -11.09 4.58 1.51
N LEU A 148 -10.09 5.44 1.66
CA LEU A 148 -10.27 6.89 1.71
C LEU A 148 -9.83 7.54 0.39
N ILE A 149 -8.93 6.90 -0.36
CA ILE A 149 -8.51 7.24 -1.72
C ILE A 149 -7.76 6.06 -2.34
#